data_AF-A0A962ANQ5-F1
#
_entry.id   AF-A0A962ANQ5-F1
#
_cell.length_a   1.000
_cell.length_b   1.000
_cell.length_c   1.000
_cell.angle_alpha   90.00
_cell.angle_beta   90.00
_cell.angle_gamma   90.00
#
_symmetry.space_group_name_H-M   'P 1'
#
loop_
_entity.id
_entity.type
_entity.pdbx_description
1 polymer ?
#
loop_
_entity_poly.entity_id
_entity_poly.type
_entity_poly.pdbx_seq_one_letter_code
_entity_poly.pdbx_strand_id
1 'polypeptide(L)'
;MARTLTVAVERFPIAGTFAISRGAKTEAVVVTATISDGRATGRGECVPYARYGESVESVTAAIESARSWIEAGCDRPQLQTLLPAGAARNALDCALWDYDAKRVGIPACKIAGLHRLSPATTAYTISVGAPEAMAEAAAKAAARPVLKIKLAGAGDPERIAAVRRAAPEAQLIVDANE
;
A
#
# COMPACT_ATOMS: atom_id res chain seq x y z
N MET A 1 4.85 -21.15 22.97
CA MET A 1 5.21 -21.93 21.77
C MET A 1 6.13 -21.07 20.92
N ALA A 2 6.99 -21.65 20.09
CA ALA A 2 7.81 -20.87 19.16
C ALA A 2 6.91 -20.14 18.14
N ARG A 3 7.34 -18.97 17.66
CA ARG A 3 6.61 -18.28 16.59
C ARG A 3 6.82 -19.05 15.28
N THR A 4 5.85 -18.98 14.37
CA THR A 4 5.94 -19.47 12.99
C THR A 4 5.71 -18.32 12.03
N LEU A 5 6.50 -18.24 10.96
CA LEU A 5 6.30 -17.29 9.87
C LEU A 5 5.63 -17.98 8.66
N THR A 6 4.62 -17.36 8.07
CA THR A 6 4.05 -17.80 6.78
C THR A 6 4.08 -16.63 5.80
N VAL A 7 4.54 -16.90 4.58
CA VAL A 7 4.63 -15.90 3.51
C VAL A 7 3.70 -16.34 2.39
N ALA A 8 2.90 -15.42 1.88
CA ALA A 8 2.00 -15.69 0.75
C ALA A 8 2.08 -14.58 -0.30
N VAL A 9 1.90 -14.96 -1.56
CA VAL A 9 1.75 -14.03 -2.67
C VAL A 9 0.30 -14.07 -3.11
N GLU A 10 -0.35 -12.92 -3.09
CA GLU A 10 -1.77 -12.78 -3.42
C GLU A 10 -1.94 -11.83 -4.60
N ARG A 11 -2.92 -12.12 -5.46
CA ARG A 11 -3.20 -11.36 -6.69
C ARG A 11 -4.63 -10.87 -6.68
N PHE A 12 -4.80 -9.58 -6.87
CA PHE A 12 -6.10 -8.92 -6.86
C PHE A 12 -6.34 -8.23 -8.21
N PRO A 13 -7.45 -8.52 -8.91
CA PRO A 13 -7.79 -7.79 -10.12
C PRO A 13 -8.11 -6.33 -9.79
N ILE A 14 -7.60 -5.42 -10.60
CA ILE A 14 -7.95 -4.00 -10.52
C ILE A 14 -9.29 -3.79 -11.22
N ALA A 15 -10.14 -2.93 -10.66
CA ALA A 15 -11.37 -2.50 -11.31
C ALA A 15 -11.05 -1.69 -12.57
N GLY A 16 -10.96 -2.38 -13.71
CA GLY A 16 -10.46 -1.81 -14.96
C GLY A 16 -8.94 -1.77 -15.01
N THR A 17 -8.37 -0.59 -15.23
CA THR A 17 -6.93 -0.40 -15.39
C THR A 17 -6.46 0.76 -14.52
N PHE A 18 -5.38 0.58 -13.78
CA PHE A 18 -4.69 1.64 -13.07
C PHE A 18 -3.46 2.09 -13.85
N ALA A 19 -3.49 3.32 -14.39
CA ALA A 19 -2.42 3.87 -15.21
C ALA A 19 -1.76 5.11 -14.57
N ILE A 20 -0.43 5.16 -14.71
CA ILE A 20 0.45 6.30 -14.40
C ILE A 20 1.34 6.60 -15.62
N SER A 21 2.13 7.68 -15.57
CA SER A 21 3.08 8.06 -16.63
C SER A 21 3.98 6.91 -17.11
N ARG A 22 4.41 6.03 -16.20
CA ARG A 22 5.32 4.91 -16.48
C ARG A 22 4.68 3.62 -16.95
N GLY A 23 3.34 3.54 -16.99
CA GLY A 23 2.64 2.33 -17.44
C GLY A 23 1.33 2.06 -16.72
N ALA A 24 0.73 0.93 -17.08
CA ALA A 24 -0.58 0.52 -16.62
C ALA A 24 -0.54 -0.86 -15.95
N LYS A 25 -1.43 -1.06 -14.98
CA LYS A 25 -1.63 -2.33 -14.28
C LYS A 25 -3.11 -2.73 -14.32
N THR A 26 -3.36 -4.02 -14.48
CA THR A 26 -4.68 -4.66 -14.36
C THR A 26 -4.77 -5.57 -13.14
N GLU A 27 -3.66 -5.81 -12.45
CA GLU A 27 -3.60 -6.56 -11.20
C GLU A 27 -2.69 -5.87 -10.17
N ALA A 28 -3.04 -6.05 -8.90
CA ALA A 28 -2.17 -5.77 -7.76
C ALA A 28 -1.64 -7.11 -7.22
N VAL A 29 -0.32 -7.26 -7.24
CA VAL A 29 0.36 -8.42 -6.63
C VAL A 29 0.99 -7.97 -5.33
N VAL A 30 0.59 -8.62 -4.23
CA VAL A 30 1.03 -8.28 -2.88
C VAL A 30 1.74 -9.49 -2.26
N VAL A 31 2.62 -9.21 -1.30
CA VAL A 31 3.24 -10.23 -0.47
C VAL A 31 2.81 -10.00 0.97
N THR A 32 2.31 -11.05 1.62
CA THR A 32 1.85 -11.00 3.00
C THR A 32 2.73 -11.86 3.89
N ALA A 33 3.01 -11.34 5.10
CA ALA A 33 3.72 -12.05 6.15
C ALA A 33 2.76 -12.26 7.33
N THR A 34 2.68 -13.50 7.81
CA THR A 34 1.86 -13.89 8.95
C THR A 34 2.74 -14.50 10.04
N ILE A 35 2.67 -13.95 11.25
CA ILE A 35 3.43 -14.41 12.42
C ILE A 35 2.44 -14.94 13.45
N SER A 36 2.61 -16.18 13.89
CA SER A 36 1.74 -16.80 14.90
C SER A 36 2.53 -17.57 15.95
N ASP A 37 2.04 -17.60 17.19
CA ASP A 37 2.54 -18.48 18.25
C ASP A 37 1.48 -19.51 18.70
N GLY A 38 0.43 -19.69 17.90
CA GLY A 38 -0.74 -20.53 18.21
C GLY A 38 -1.78 -19.87 19.12
N ARG A 39 -1.47 -18.72 19.75
CA ARG A 39 -2.42 -17.96 20.59
C ARG A 39 -2.80 -16.62 19.96
N ALA A 40 -1.83 -15.94 19.36
CA ALA A 40 -2.03 -14.70 18.61
C ALA A 40 -1.46 -14.84 17.21
N THR A 41 -2.06 -14.11 16.26
CA THR A 41 -1.64 -14.11 14.86
C THR A 41 -1.66 -12.69 14.31
N GLY A 42 -0.50 -12.18 13.93
CA GLY A 42 -0.33 -10.89 13.26
C GLY A 42 -0.10 -11.05 11.76
N ARG A 43 -0.66 -10.14 10.96
CA ARG A 43 -0.47 -10.10 9.51
C ARG A 43 -0.01 -8.71 9.08
N GLY A 44 0.93 -8.68 8.15
CA GLY A 44 1.35 -7.49 7.43
C GLY A 44 1.39 -7.75 5.92
N GLU A 45 1.22 -6.68 5.15
CA GLU A 45 1.16 -6.71 3.70
C GLU A 45 2.13 -5.68 3.11
N CYS A 46 2.75 -6.04 1.99
CA CYS A 46 3.51 -5.10 1.19
C CYS A 46 3.27 -5.28 -0.30
N VAL A 47 3.61 -4.23 -1.07
CA VAL A 47 3.51 -4.21 -2.53
C VAL A 47 4.92 -4.04 -3.09
N PRO A 48 5.53 -5.10 -3.67
CA PRO A 48 6.82 -4.98 -4.34
C PRO A 48 6.78 -3.93 -5.46
N TYR A 49 7.79 -3.07 -5.51
CA TYR A 49 7.84 -1.97 -6.47
C TYR A 49 9.09 -2.01 -7.38
N ALA A 50 8.90 -2.47 -8.63
CA ALA A 50 9.98 -2.61 -9.62
C ALA A 50 10.80 -1.33 -9.87
N ARG A 51 10.18 -0.15 -9.76
CA ARG A 51 10.87 1.14 -9.85
C ARG A 51 11.96 1.31 -8.78
N TYR A 52 11.84 0.63 -7.65
CA TYR A 52 12.83 0.61 -6.56
C TYR A 52 13.67 -0.68 -6.56
N GLY A 53 13.68 -1.44 -7.67
CA GLY A 53 14.47 -2.67 -7.80
C GLY A 53 13.87 -3.88 -7.08
N GLU A 54 12.59 -3.82 -6.69
CA GLU A 54 11.92 -4.93 -6.01
C GLU A 54 11.09 -5.78 -6.98
N SER A 55 11.15 -7.10 -6.80
CA SER A 55 10.25 -8.07 -7.41
C SER A 55 9.50 -8.86 -6.33
N VAL A 56 8.47 -9.62 -6.71
CA VAL A 56 7.76 -10.51 -5.78
C VAL A 56 8.73 -11.54 -5.19
N GLU A 57 9.61 -12.08 -6.04
CA GLU A 57 10.61 -13.08 -5.68
C GLU A 57 11.66 -12.49 -4.73
N SER A 58 12.18 -11.30 -5.05
CA SER A 58 13.21 -10.65 -4.21
C SER A 58 12.65 -10.28 -2.83
N VAL A 59 11.40 -9.79 -2.79
CA VAL A 59 10.72 -9.43 -1.53
C VAL A 59 10.40 -10.68 -0.70
N THR A 60 9.89 -11.74 -1.33
CA THR A 60 9.63 -13.02 -0.66
C THR A 60 10.92 -13.59 -0.09
N ALA A 61 12.01 -13.61 -0.87
CA ALA A 61 13.32 -14.08 -0.40
C ALA A 61 13.86 -13.25 0.77
N ALA A 62 13.66 -11.93 0.75
CA ALA A 62 14.08 -11.05 1.85
C ALA A 62 13.24 -11.23 3.13
N ILE A 63 11.95 -11.57 3.01
CA ILE A 63 11.13 -11.95 4.18
C ILE A 63 11.61 -13.29 4.75
N GLU A 64 11.87 -14.27 3.87
CA GLU A 64 12.32 -15.60 4.25
C GLU A 64 13.72 -15.61 4.89
N SER A 65 14.62 -14.72 4.49
CA SER A 65 15.96 -14.61 5.10
C SER A 65 15.91 -14.17 6.58
N ALA A 66 14.81 -13.53 7.01
CA ALA A 66 14.57 -13.14 8.40
C ALA A 66 13.83 -14.22 9.22
N ARG A 67 13.42 -15.34 8.60
CA ARG A 67 12.57 -16.37 9.25
C ARG A 67 13.10 -16.83 10.60
N SER A 68 14.35 -17.29 10.64
CA SER A 68 14.93 -17.85 11.88
C SER A 68 14.92 -16.84 13.03
N TRP A 69 15.19 -15.57 12.74
CA TRP A 69 15.11 -14.49 13.71
C TRP A 69 13.68 -14.24 14.19
N ILE A 70 12.71 -14.20 13.27
CA ILE A 70 11.30 -14.01 13.60
C ILE A 70 10.77 -15.16 14.47
N GLU A 71 11.07 -16.41 14.09
CA GLU A 71 10.66 -17.61 14.81
C GLU A 71 11.33 -17.72 16.19
N ALA A 72 12.55 -17.18 16.33
CA ALA A 72 13.27 -17.04 17.60
C ALA A 72 12.79 -15.86 18.47
N GLY A 73 11.83 -15.05 17.99
CA GLY A 73 11.20 -14.00 18.81
C GLY A 73 11.69 -12.58 18.55
N CYS A 74 12.38 -12.32 17.44
CA CYS A 74 12.82 -10.98 17.01
C CYS A 74 11.71 -9.92 17.17
N ASP A 75 12.09 -8.76 17.71
CA ASP A 75 11.20 -7.61 17.91
C ASP A 75 11.35 -6.53 16.82
N ARG A 76 10.50 -5.49 16.89
CA ARG A 76 10.47 -4.42 15.88
C ARG A 76 11.78 -3.62 15.82
N PRO A 77 12.42 -3.21 16.94
CA PRO A 77 13.75 -2.61 16.90
C PRO A 77 14.82 -3.49 16.24
N GLN A 78 14.89 -4.78 16.59
CA GLN A 78 15.84 -5.72 15.98
C GLN A 78 15.61 -5.84 14.48
N LEU A 79 14.34 -5.92 14.04
CA LEU A 79 13.99 -5.97 12.62
C LEU A 79 14.55 -4.78 11.82
N GLN A 80 14.63 -3.59 12.41
CA GLN A 80 15.21 -2.41 11.74
C GLN A 80 16.68 -2.58 11.38
N THR A 81 17.41 -3.41 12.14
CA THR A 81 18.82 -3.71 11.88
C THR A 81 19.02 -4.92 10.97
N LEU A 82 18.06 -5.84 10.94
CA LEU A 82 18.14 -7.07 10.14
C LEU A 82 17.83 -6.83 8.66
N LEU A 83 16.87 -5.95 8.37
CA LEU A 83 16.45 -5.65 7.01
C LEU A 83 16.54 -4.15 6.71
N PRO A 84 16.96 -3.77 5.48
CA PRO A 84 16.88 -2.39 5.03
C PRO A 84 15.42 -1.95 4.87
N ALA A 85 15.22 -0.66 4.65
CA ALA A 85 13.92 -0.15 4.25
C ALA A 85 13.49 -0.76 2.90
N GLY A 86 12.24 -1.21 2.81
CA GLY A 86 11.69 -1.86 1.62
C GLY A 86 10.40 -2.61 1.93
N ALA A 87 9.78 -3.17 0.89
CA ALA A 87 8.52 -3.91 0.97
C ALA A 87 8.62 -5.10 1.94
N ALA A 88 9.73 -5.84 1.94
CA ALA A 88 9.92 -6.97 2.84
C ALA A 88 9.83 -6.55 4.32
N ARG A 89 10.53 -5.47 4.70
CA ARG A 89 10.50 -4.95 6.07
C ARG A 89 9.13 -4.37 6.42
N ASN A 90 8.44 -3.74 5.48
CA ASN A 90 7.07 -3.26 5.69
C ASN A 90 6.13 -4.41 6.10
N ALA A 91 6.14 -5.53 5.36
CA ALA A 91 5.29 -6.68 5.69
C ALA A 91 5.61 -7.26 7.08
N LEU A 92 6.89 -7.46 7.40
CA LEU A 92 7.29 -8.01 8.70
C LEU A 92 7.04 -7.06 9.87
N ASP A 93 7.33 -5.76 9.72
CA ASP A 93 7.12 -4.77 10.78
C ASP A 93 5.62 -4.65 11.11
N CYS A 94 4.77 -4.54 10.09
CA CYS A 94 3.32 -4.52 10.26
C CYS A 94 2.80 -5.83 10.88
N ALA A 95 3.32 -6.99 10.49
CA ALA A 95 2.95 -8.27 11.08
C ALA A 95 3.31 -8.33 12.57
N LEU A 96 4.48 -7.80 12.97
CA LEU A 96 4.88 -7.72 14.38
C LEU A 96 3.98 -6.75 15.17
N TRP A 97 3.62 -5.59 14.61
CA TRP A 97 2.67 -4.67 15.23
C TRP A 97 1.32 -5.33 15.50
N ASP A 98 0.75 -6.00 14.49
CA ASP A 98 -0.53 -6.69 14.60
C ASP A 98 -0.46 -7.88 15.57
N TYR A 99 0.63 -8.65 15.52
CA TYR A 99 0.87 -9.76 16.44
C TYR A 99 0.94 -9.30 17.88
N ASP A 100 1.76 -8.28 18.17
CA ASP A 100 1.91 -7.75 19.53
C ASP A 100 0.58 -7.20 20.05
N ALA A 101 -0.14 -6.44 19.23
CA ALA A 101 -1.46 -5.90 19.57
C ALA A 101 -2.45 -6.98 19.99
N LYS A 102 -2.54 -8.05 19.19
CA LYS A 102 -3.44 -9.18 19.48
C LYS A 102 -2.96 -10.01 20.67
N ARG A 103 -1.66 -10.19 20.84
CA ARG A 103 -1.07 -10.94 21.96
C ARG A 103 -1.35 -10.28 23.30
N VAL A 104 -1.26 -8.95 23.38
CA VAL A 104 -1.52 -8.22 24.64
C VAL A 104 -2.97 -7.74 24.78
N GLY A 105 -3.81 -7.91 23.75
CA GLY A 105 -5.20 -7.43 23.75
C GLY A 105 -5.33 -5.90 23.71
N ILE A 106 -4.32 -5.19 23.20
CA ILE A 106 -4.30 -3.73 23.11
C ILE A 106 -4.21 -3.33 21.63
N PRO A 107 -5.12 -2.50 21.11
CA PRO A 107 -5.05 -2.03 19.72
C PRO A 107 -3.69 -1.41 19.38
N ALA A 108 -3.17 -1.71 18.19
CA ALA A 108 -1.85 -1.24 17.75
C ALA A 108 -1.69 0.30 17.83
N CYS A 109 -2.75 1.06 17.57
CA CYS A 109 -2.73 2.51 17.72
C CYS A 109 -2.45 2.96 19.16
N LYS A 110 -3.02 2.27 20.16
CA LYS A 110 -2.73 2.56 21.57
C LYS A 110 -1.31 2.18 21.94
N ILE A 111 -0.78 1.06 21.41
CA ILE A 111 0.63 0.67 21.58
C ILE A 111 1.54 1.75 20.97
N ALA A 112 1.15 2.37 19.86
CA ALA A 112 1.85 3.47 19.23
C ALA A 112 1.67 4.83 19.94
N GLY A 113 0.98 4.88 21.09
CA GLY A 113 0.71 6.13 21.82
C GLY A 113 -0.40 7.01 21.21
N LEU A 114 -1.15 6.48 20.24
CA LEU A 114 -2.26 7.19 19.58
C LEU A 114 -3.57 6.88 20.30
N HIS A 115 -3.96 7.76 21.22
CA HIS A 115 -5.14 7.57 22.07
C HIS A 115 -6.47 7.93 21.40
N ARG A 116 -6.45 8.66 20.28
CA ARG A 116 -7.63 9.00 19.47
C ARG A 116 -7.30 8.83 18.00
N LEU A 117 -8.12 8.05 17.30
CA LEU A 117 -8.15 8.00 15.85
C LEU A 117 -9.44 8.66 15.39
N SER A 118 -9.34 9.63 14.48
CA SER A 118 -10.50 10.19 13.79
C SER A 118 -10.51 9.63 12.36
N PRO A 119 -11.69 9.45 11.75
CA PRO A 119 -11.77 9.16 10.32
C PRO A 119 -10.96 10.20 9.52
N ALA A 120 -10.23 9.74 8.52
CA ALA A 120 -9.46 10.59 7.63
C ALA A 120 -10.04 10.55 6.23
N THR A 121 -10.16 11.72 5.59
CA THR A 121 -10.54 11.83 4.19
C THR A 121 -9.36 11.39 3.31
N THR A 122 -9.58 10.39 2.46
CA THR A 122 -8.59 9.94 1.47
C THR A 122 -8.86 10.53 0.09
N ALA A 123 -7.80 10.68 -0.70
CA ALA A 123 -7.93 11.06 -2.11
C ALA A 123 -8.35 9.85 -2.97
N TYR A 124 -9.14 10.11 -4.00
CA TYR A 124 -9.48 9.10 -5.00
C TYR A 124 -8.71 9.37 -6.29
N THR A 125 -8.01 8.36 -6.80
CA THR A 125 -7.10 8.54 -7.94
C THR A 125 -7.82 8.36 -9.27
N ILE A 126 -7.70 9.35 -10.16
CA ILE A 126 -8.06 9.26 -11.57
C ILE A 126 -6.80 8.87 -12.34
N SER A 127 -6.83 7.67 -12.94
CA SER A 127 -5.75 7.17 -13.79
C SER A 127 -5.56 8.02 -15.03
N VAL A 128 -4.33 8.07 -15.52
CA VAL A 128 -4.01 8.85 -16.72
C VAL A 128 -4.60 8.18 -17.97
N GLY A 129 -5.13 8.99 -18.88
CA GLY A 129 -5.76 8.53 -20.12
C GLY A 129 -6.06 9.69 -21.07
N ALA A 130 -6.95 9.45 -22.04
CA ALA A 130 -7.51 10.52 -22.85
C ALA A 130 -8.33 11.50 -21.99
N PRO A 131 -8.36 12.81 -22.31
CA PRO A 131 -9.12 13.81 -21.55
C PRO A 131 -10.57 13.42 -21.29
N GLU A 132 -11.24 12.82 -22.28
CA GLU A 132 -12.65 12.41 -22.21
C GLU A 132 -12.84 11.28 -21.20
N ALA A 133 -11.98 10.26 -21.24
CA ALA A 133 -12.02 9.14 -20.31
C ALA A 133 -11.73 9.59 -18.86
N MET A 134 -10.79 10.52 -18.69
CA MET A 134 -10.48 11.09 -17.37
C MET A 134 -11.64 11.95 -16.84
N ALA A 135 -12.31 12.71 -17.71
CA ALA A 135 -13.50 13.47 -17.35
C ALA A 135 -14.65 12.54 -16.94
N GLU A 136 -14.89 11.45 -17.68
CA GLU A 136 -15.92 10.47 -17.31
C GLU A 136 -15.64 9.83 -15.94
N ALA A 137 -14.39 9.42 -15.69
CA ALA A 137 -13.98 8.88 -14.40
C ALA A 137 -14.12 9.90 -13.26
N ALA A 138 -13.77 11.17 -13.52
CA ALA A 138 -13.92 12.25 -12.56
C ALA A 138 -15.40 12.54 -12.25
N ALA A 139 -16.27 12.56 -13.26
CA ALA A 139 -17.72 12.75 -13.07
C ALA A 139 -18.32 11.66 -12.17
N LYS A 140 -17.95 10.39 -12.39
CA LYS A 140 -18.36 9.27 -11.53
C LYS A 140 -17.86 9.40 -10.09
N ALA A 141 -16.75 10.12 -9.88
CA ALA A 141 -16.14 10.35 -8.57
C ALA A 141 -16.40 11.75 -8.01
N ALA A 142 -17.24 12.58 -8.65
CA ALA A 142 -17.35 14.01 -8.35
C ALA A 142 -17.87 14.32 -6.94
N ALA A 143 -18.59 13.39 -6.31
CA ALA A 143 -19.03 13.52 -4.92
C ALA A 143 -17.88 13.39 -3.89
N ARG A 144 -16.69 12.98 -4.32
CA ARG A 144 -15.53 12.83 -3.44
C ARG A 144 -14.84 14.19 -3.26
N PRO A 145 -14.44 14.54 -2.03
CA PRO A 145 -13.87 15.85 -1.74
C PRO A 145 -12.50 16.09 -2.36
N VAL A 146 -11.70 15.02 -2.58
CA VAL A 146 -10.34 15.11 -3.12
C VAL A 146 -10.15 14.09 -4.24
N LEU A 147 -9.82 14.58 -5.44
CA LEU A 147 -9.43 13.77 -6.58
C LEU A 147 -7.94 13.95 -6.88
N LYS A 148 -7.22 12.83 -6.99
CA LYS A 148 -5.81 12.77 -7.37
C LYS A 148 -5.68 12.45 -8.85
N ILE A 149 -5.17 13.37 -9.65
CA ILE A 149 -5.03 13.22 -11.10
C ILE A 149 -3.62 12.71 -11.42
N LYS A 150 -3.54 11.56 -12.10
CA LYS A 150 -2.28 11.09 -12.68
C LYS A 150 -2.01 11.82 -13.98
N LEU A 151 -0.77 12.30 -14.11
CA LEU A 151 -0.29 13.05 -15.26
C LEU A 151 0.69 12.19 -16.10
N ALA A 152 0.92 12.59 -17.35
CA ALA A 152 1.85 11.88 -18.26
C ALA A 152 2.63 12.82 -19.20
N GLY A 153 2.65 14.13 -18.92
CA GLY A 153 3.38 15.13 -19.68
C GLY A 153 2.52 15.78 -20.77
N ALA A 154 2.88 15.57 -22.04
CA ALA A 154 2.22 16.24 -23.16
C ALA A 154 0.69 15.97 -23.15
N GLY A 155 -0.11 17.04 -23.21
CA GLY A 155 -1.57 16.99 -23.14
C GLY A 155 -2.18 17.09 -21.74
N ASP A 156 -1.37 17.28 -20.70
CA ASP A 156 -1.88 17.40 -19.32
C ASP A 156 -2.74 18.64 -19.06
N PRO A 157 -2.49 19.83 -19.64
CA PRO A 157 -3.40 20.97 -19.51
C PRO A 157 -4.83 20.62 -19.95
N GLU A 158 -4.98 19.89 -21.06
CA GLU A 158 -6.26 19.44 -21.60
C GLU A 158 -6.93 18.41 -20.68
N ARG A 159 -6.17 17.44 -20.17
CA ARG A 159 -6.66 16.44 -19.19
C ARG A 159 -7.16 17.09 -17.91
N ILE A 160 -6.38 18.01 -17.34
CA ILE A 160 -6.74 18.72 -16.10
C ILE A 160 -7.98 19.59 -16.33
N ALA A 161 -8.04 20.31 -17.44
CA ALA A 161 -9.20 21.13 -17.79
C ALA A 161 -10.47 20.26 -17.93
N ALA A 162 -10.37 19.08 -18.55
CA ALA A 162 -11.48 18.15 -18.70
C ALA A 162 -11.95 17.60 -17.34
N VAL A 163 -11.02 17.18 -16.47
CA VAL A 163 -11.34 16.71 -15.10
C VAL A 163 -11.99 17.81 -14.27
N ARG A 164 -11.46 19.05 -14.30
CA ARG A 164 -12.04 20.18 -13.57
C ARG A 164 -13.46 20.47 -14.01
N ARG A 165 -13.77 20.43 -15.31
CA ARG A 165 -15.15 20.62 -15.79
C ARG A 165 -16.09 19.52 -15.28
N ALA A 166 -15.61 18.28 -15.17
CA ALA A 166 -16.41 17.15 -14.72
C ALA A 166 -16.60 17.07 -13.19
N ALA A 167 -15.67 17.64 -12.42
CA ALA A 167 -15.71 17.68 -10.96
C ALA A 167 -15.35 19.09 -10.44
N PRO A 168 -16.25 20.08 -10.63
CA PRO A 168 -15.95 21.50 -10.38
C PRO A 168 -15.65 21.80 -8.90
N GLU A 169 -16.31 21.10 -7.97
CA GLU A 169 -16.20 21.34 -6.53
C GLU A 169 -15.09 20.53 -5.85
N ALA A 170 -14.59 19.47 -6.49
CA ALA A 170 -13.58 18.63 -5.89
C ALA A 170 -12.23 19.36 -5.78
N GLN A 171 -11.54 19.19 -4.67
CA GLN A 171 -10.13 19.58 -4.59
C GLN A 171 -9.33 18.65 -5.50
N LEU A 172 -8.56 19.24 -6.43
CA LEU A 172 -7.71 18.48 -7.33
C LEU A 172 -6.27 18.55 -6.83
N ILE A 173 -5.64 17.37 -6.69
CA ILE A 173 -4.20 17.24 -6.50
C ILE A 173 -3.63 16.46 -7.69
N VAL A 174 -2.39 16.71 -8.07
CA VAL A 174 -1.76 16.09 -9.24
C VAL A 174 -0.54 15.27 -8.86
N ASP A 175 -0.24 14.23 -9.65
CA ASP A 175 0.94 13.38 -9.49
C ASP A 175 1.46 12.94 -10.85
N ALA A 176 2.62 13.48 -11.23
CA ALA A 176 3.29 13.21 -12.50
C ALA A 176 4.09 11.91 -12.53
N ASN A 177 4.49 11.40 -11.36
CA ASN A 177 5.32 10.20 -11.28
C ASN A 177 6.53 10.26 -12.23
N GLU A 178 7.33 11.33 -12.09
CA GLU A 178 8.53 11.60 -12.90
C GLU A 178 8.19 11.87 -14.37
#